data_AF-B9XLB8-F1
#
_entry.id   AF-B9XLB8-F1
#
_cell.length_a   1.000
_cell.length_b   1.000
_cell.length_c   1.000
_cell.angle_alpha   90.00
_cell.angle_beta   90.00
_cell.angle_gamma   90.00
#
_symmetry.space_group_name_H-M   'P 1'
#
loop_
_entity.id
_entity.type
_entity.pdbx_description
1 polymer ?
#
loop_
_entity_poly.entity_id
_entity_poly.type
_entity_poly.pdbx_seq_one_letter_code
_entity_poly.pdbx_strand_id
1 'polypeptide(L)'
;MSNEHIYKVWAPDNCLWSPWVKPVLFACMDDPEPSEASLPVVGETPWVPPVDERVAMVLDLPREEGVIVGLELAGHGYRPVPLYNALPRPSGIPANMAEPEYFQKVSVVDVRPIMNALWLGTKKLAELAIAVDAPPVFLLDANRRGGGENLFPGRYDNRSVSFTTDFPSAIFLKTHGISRVILVQRFHAQPQPDLAHALRRWQEGGIAIQLKQLETMELPQNIIIQKPSWFGAVWYRVMVSLGVQRNVLGGYGGYIAQPSGG
;
A
#
# COMPACT_ATOMS: atom_id res chain seq x y z
N MET A 1 4.52 6.19 -21.42
CA MET A 1 4.29 7.22 -20.38
C MET A 1 5.54 7.29 -19.52
N SER A 2 6.01 8.48 -19.12
CA SER A 2 7.15 8.59 -18.20
C SER A 2 6.75 8.30 -16.75
N ASN A 3 7.69 7.89 -15.92
CA ASN A 3 7.48 7.62 -14.49
C ASN A 3 6.90 8.84 -13.76
N GLU A 4 7.40 10.04 -14.10
CA GLU A 4 6.87 11.30 -13.56
C GLU A 4 5.42 11.56 -13.98
N HIS A 5 5.07 11.28 -15.24
CA HIS A 5 3.69 11.44 -15.71
C HIS A 5 2.74 10.50 -14.98
N ILE A 6 3.12 9.22 -14.86
CA ILE A 6 2.35 8.23 -14.10
C ILE A 6 2.17 8.73 -12.66
N TYR A 7 3.25 9.11 -11.97
CA TYR A 7 3.18 9.64 -10.62
C TYR A 7 2.23 10.84 -10.50
N LYS A 8 2.30 11.82 -11.41
CA LYS A 8 1.45 13.03 -11.39
C LYS A 8 -0.04 12.75 -11.58
N VAL A 9 -0.41 11.67 -12.26
CA VAL A 9 -1.82 11.26 -12.36
C VAL A 9 -2.33 10.72 -11.03
N TRP A 10 -1.51 9.95 -10.32
CA TRP A 10 -1.85 9.40 -9.00
C TRP A 10 -1.70 10.41 -7.85
N ALA A 11 -0.83 11.41 -8.01
CA ALA A 11 -0.56 12.46 -7.04
C ALA A 11 -0.60 13.87 -7.69
N PRO A 12 -1.78 14.36 -8.13
CA PRO A 12 -1.89 15.69 -8.73
C PRO A 12 -1.51 16.81 -7.75
N ASP A 13 -0.80 17.84 -8.21
CA ASP A 13 -0.29 18.92 -7.35
C ASP A 13 -1.38 19.66 -6.55
N ASN A 14 -2.60 19.69 -7.09
CA ASN A 14 -3.76 20.35 -6.49
C ASN A 14 -4.62 19.44 -5.60
N CYS A 15 -4.31 18.14 -5.52
CA CYS A 15 -5.08 17.22 -4.71
C CYS A 15 -4.59 17.27 -3.25
N LEU A 16 -5.55 17.37 -2.33
CA LEU A 16 -5.29 17.41 -0.89
C LEU A 16 -4.41 16.23 -0.46
N TRP A 17 -4.61 15.05 -1.06
CA TRP A 17 -4.02 13.79 -0.61
C TRP A 17 -2.67 13.42 -1.24
N SER A 18 -2.20 14.18 -2.21
CA SER A 18 -0.94 13.95 -2.91
C SER A 18 0.30 13.87 -1.99
N PRO A 19 0.40 14.65 -0.88
CA PRO A 19 1.54 14.55 0.03
C PRO A 19 1.75 13.18 0.68
N TRP A 20 0.72 12.32 0.69
CA TRP A 20 0.83 10.97 1.26
C TRP A 20 1.19 9.90 0.23
N VAL A 21 1.10 10.18 -1.06
CA VAL A 21 1.45 9.20 -2.11
C VAL A 21 2.94 8.87 -2.03
N LYS A 22 3.28 7.58 -2.01
CA LYS A 22 4.67 7.12 -1.98
C LYS A 22 5.22 7.05 -3.42
N PRO A 23 6.32 7.76 -3.73
CA PRO A 23 6.88 7.79 -5.09
C PRO A 23 7.65 6.51 -5.45
N VAL A 24 7.87 5.61 -4.48
CA VAL A 24 8.82 4.49 -4.59
C VAL A 24 8.58 3.61 -5.80
N LEU A 25 7.39 3.05 -5.97
CA LEU A 25 7.11 2.16 -7.10
C LEU A 25 7.12 2.91 -8.43
N PHE A 26 6.64 4.16 -8.46
CA PHE A 26 6.64 5.00 -9.66
C PHE A 26 8.05 5.27 -10.17
N ALA A 27 8.98 5.58 -9.25
CA ALA A 27 10.37 5.84 -9.59
C ALA A 27 11.08 4.63 -10.21
N CYS A 28 10.60 3.41 -9.95
CA CYS A 28 11.20 2.17 -10.43
C CYS A 28 10.50 1.57 -11.67
N MET A 29 9.57 2.28 -12.31
CA MET A 29 8.85 1.81 -13.50
C MET A 29 9.71 1.91 -14.77
N ASP A 30 10.85 1.22 -14.80
CA ASP A 30 11.78 1.28 -15.94
C ASP A 30 11.48 0.21 -17.01
N ASP A 31 10.47 -0.64 -16.79
CA ASP A 31 10.03 -1.65 -17.74
C ASP A 31 9.22 -1.02 -18.89
N PRO A 32 9.24 -1.61 -20.11
CA PRO A 32 8.33 -1.23 -21.18
C PRO A 32 6.86 -1.38 -20.75
N GLU A 33 5.95 -0.73 -21.50
CA GLU A 33 4.49 -0.88 -21.32
C GLU A 33 4.12 -2.36 -21.09
N PRO A 34 3.35 -2.68 -20.04
CA PRO A 34 2.90 -4.05 -19.79
C PRO A 34 2.23 -4.62 -21.05
N SER A 35 2.66 -5.77 -21.52
CA SER A 35 2.14 -6.40 -22.75
C SER A 35 0.63 -6.67 -22.63
N GLU A 36 -0.20 -6.01 -23.46
CA GLU A 36 -1.65 -6.23 -23.69
C GLU A 36 -2.51 -6.68 -22.48
N ALA A 37 -2.12 -6.35 -21.26
CA ALA A 37 -2.84 -6.75 -20.06
C ALA A 37 -3.94 -5.72 -19.77
N SER A 38 -5.18 -6.18 -19.64
CA SER A 38 -6.26 -5.38 -19.09
C SER A 38 -6.37 -5.60 -17.59
N LEU A 39 -6.80 -4.57 -16.86
CA LEU A 39 -7.18 -4.75 -15.46
C LEU A 39 -8.46 -5.57 -15.39
N PRO A 40 -8.57 -6.50 -14.43
CA PRO A 40 -9.81 -7.25 -14.25
C PRO A 40 -10.93 -6.30 -13.83
N VAL A 41 -12.14 -6.62 -14.27
CA VAL A 41 -13.35 -5.91 -13.86
C VAL A 41 -13.66 -6.29 -12.41
N VAL A 42 -13.86 -5.28 -11.56
CA VAL A 42 -14.35 -5.48 -10.19
C VAL A 42 -15.87 -5.62 -10.26
N GLY A 43 -16.43 -6.56 -9.51
CA GLY A 43 -17.89 -6.68 -9.36
C GLY A 43 -18.49 -5.47 -8.65
N GLU A 44 -19.81 -5.48 -8.48
CA GLU A 44 -20.50 -4.41 -7.75
C GLU A 44 -19.95 -4.22 -6.33
N THR A 45 -19.90 -2.97 -5.89
CA THR A 45 -19.40 -2.58 -4.57
C THR A 45 -20.49 -1.91 -3.73
N PRO A 46 -21.62 -2.60 -3.43
CA PRO A 46 -22.78 -2.00 -2.75
C PRO A 46 -22.51 -1.54 -1.31
N TRP A 47 -21.35 -1.92 -0.75
CA TRP A 47 -20.89 -1.52 0.57
C TRP A 47 -20.21 -0.14 0.57
N VAL A 48 -19.97 0.45 -0.59
CA VAL A 48 -19.27 1.74 -0.74
C VAL A 48 -20.24 2.87 -0.40
N PRO A 49 -19.94 3.69 0.62
CA PRO A 49 -20.77 4.84 0.94
C PRO A 49 -20.69 5.90 -0.17
N PRO A 50 -21.76 6.70 -0.34
CA PRO A 50 -21.72 7.92 -1.13
C PRO A 50 -20.56 8.85 -0.73
N VAL A 51 -19.98 9.53 -1.71
CA VAL A 51 -18.76 10.35 -1.53
C VAL A 51 -18.99 11.58 -0.62
N ASP A 52 -20.22 12.07 -0.55
CA ASP A 52 -20.66 13.18 0.30
C ASP A 52 -20.68 12.81 1.79
N GLU A 53 -20.71 11.51 2.13
CA GLU A 53 -20.51 11.06 3.51
C GLU A 53 -19.06 11.24 4.02
N ARG A 54 -18.12 11.64 3.14
CA ARG A 54 -16.72 11.95 3.48
C ARG A 54 -16.04 10.84 4.28
N VAL A 55 -16.22 9.59 3.85
CA VAL A 55 -15.58 8.43 4.48
C VAL A 55 -14.20 8.21 3.85
N ALA A 56 -13.16 8.05 4.67
CA ALA A 56 -11.88 7.58 4.14
C ALA A 56 -11.86 6.05 4.09
N MET A 57 -11.05 5.47 3.20
CA MET A 57 -10.85 4.02 3.15
C MET A 57 -9.38 3.66 3.23
N VAL A 58 -9.11 2.50 3.81
CA VAL A 58 -7.78 1.87 3.81
C VAL A 58 -7.93 0.49 3.20
N LEU A 59 -7.40 0.30 2.00
CA LEU A 59 -7.37 -1.00 1.34
C LEU A 59 -6.07 -1.71 1.72
N ASP A 60 -6.18 -2.72 2.58
CA ASP A 60 -5.10 -3.62 2.95
C ASP A 60 -5.33 -4.95 2.23
N LEU A 61 -5.10 -4.93 0.91
CA LEU A 61 -5.39 -6.01 -0.03
C LEU A 61 -4.11 -6.56 -0.66
N PRO A 62 -4.06 -7.86 -1.00
CA PRO A 62 -2.83 -8.46 -1.52
C PRO A 62 -2.53 -7.96 -2.94
N ARG A 63 -1.25 -7.65 -3.19
CA ARG A 63 -0.71 -7.35 -4.51
C ARG A 63 -1.51 -6.24 -5.23
N GLU A 64 -1.84 -6.42 -6.49
CA GLU A 64 -2.52 -5.46 -7.36
C GLU A 64 -3.99 -5.20 -6.98
N GLU A 65 -4.60 -6.04 -6.16
CA GLU A 65 -6.04 -5.93 -5.84
C GLU A 65 -6.39 -4.58 -5.22
N GLY A 66 -5.52 -4.02 -4.37
CA GLY A 66 -5.70 -2.68 -3.81
C GLY A 66 -5.78 -1.60 -4.90
N VAL A 67 -4.95 -1.71 -5.94
CA VAL A 67 -4.98 -0.78 -7.08
C VAL A 67 -6.28 -0.93 -7.86
N ILE A 68 -6.68 -2.16 -8.15
CA ILE A 68 -7.86 -2.47 -8.95
C ILE A 68 -9.15 -2.01 -8.26
N VAL A 69 -9.33 -2.35 -6.97
CA VAL A 69 -10.47 -1.87 -6.17
C VAL A 69 -10.39 -0.36 -5.97
N GLY A 70 -9.20 0.21 -5.78
CA GLY A 70 -9.00 1.66 -5.71
C GLY A 70 -9.48 2.38 -6.96
N LEU A 71 -9.22 1.85 -8.16
CA LEU A 71 -9.68 2.41 -9.43
C LEU A 71 -11.19 2.26 -9.63
N GLU A 72 -11.80 1.22 -9.07
CA GLU A 72 -13.26 1.11 -9.02
C GLU A 72 -13.84 2.22 -8.15
N LEU A 73 -13.33 2.40 -6.92
CA LEU A 73 -13.74 3.48 -6.02
C LEU A 73 -13.49 4.87 -6.61
N ALA A 74 -12.46 5.02 -7.44
CA ALA A 74 -12.21 6.24 -8.19
C ALA A 74 -13.38 6.59 -9.14
N GLY A 75 -14.00 5.58 -9.75
CA GLY A 75 -15.23 5.73 -10.54
C GLY A 75 -16.43 6.19 -9.70
N HIS A 76 -16.44 5.89 -8.40
CA HIS A 76 -17.42 6.41 -7.42
C HIS A 76 -17.04 7.79 -6.86
N GLY A 77 -15.99 8.43 -7.39
CA GLY A 77 -15.57 9.78 -7.01
C GLY A 77 -14.58 9.84 -5.83
N TYR A 78 -14.03 8.71 -5.38
CA TYR A 78 -12.98 8.69 -4.37
C TYR A 78 -11.59 8.97 -4.96
N ARG A 79 -10.63 9.37 -4.12
CA ARG A 79 -9.23 9.56 -4.54
C ARG A 79 -8.34 8.40 -4.08
N PRO A 80 -7.82 7.55 -4.98
CA PRO A 80 -6.79 6.58 -4.63
C PRO A 80 -5.49 7.26 -4.19
N VAL A 81 -4.87 6.75 -3.12
CA VAL A 81 -3.61 7.26 -2.55
C VAL A 81 -2.65 6.08 -2.34
N PRO A 82 -1.78 5.78 -3.32
CA PRO A 82 -0.84 4.66 -3.23
C PRO A 82 0.21 4.84 -2.11
N LEU A 83 0.27 3.89 -1.17
CA LEU A 83 1.24 3.90 -0.06
C LEU A 83 2.29 2.78 -0.15
N TYR A 84 2.48 2.19 -1.33
CA TYR A 84 3.42 1.10 -1.56
C TYR A 84 4.88 1.58 -1.40
N ASN A 85 5.61 0.95 -0.47
CA ASN A 85 6.96 1.39 -0.08
C ASN A 85 8.05 0.30 -0.20
N ALA A 86 7.69 -0.85 -0.79
CA ALA A 86 8.62 -1.92 -1.10
C ALA A 86 9.33 -1.62 -2.43
N LEU A 87 10.66 -1.66 -2.46
CA LEU A 87 11.42 -1.51 -3.70
C LEU A 87 11.36 -2.82 -4.50
N PRO A 88 11.22 -2.77 -5.83
CA PRO A 88 11.52 -3.94 -6.65
C PRO A 88 13.00 -4.29 -6.53
N ARG A 89 13.36 -5.53 -6.88
CA ARG A 89 14.76 -5.92 -7.05
C ARG A 89 15.35 -5.08 -8.19
N PRO A 90 16.57 -4.53 -8.05
CA PRO A 90 17.25 -3.85 -9.16
C PRO A 90 17.33 -4.72 -10.41
N SER A 91 16.96 -4.17 -11.55
CA SER A 91 17.22 -4.75 -12.87
C SER A 91 18.72 -4.68 -13.18
N GLY A 92 19.31 -5.78 -13.69
CA GLY A 92 20.70 -5.76 -14.18
C GLY A 92 21.79 -6.36 -13.28
N ILE A 93 21.48 -7.11 -12.21
CA ILE A 93 22.49 -8.00 -11.64
C ILE A 93 22.77 -9.11 -12.65
N PRO A 94 24.01 -9.21 -13.17
CA PRO A 94 24.31 -10.13 -14.25
C PRO A 94 24.18 -11.58 -13.76
N ALA A 95 23.58 -12.43 -14.59
CA ALA A 95 23.28 -13.84 -14.33
C ALA A 95 24.53 -14.71 -14.05
N ASN A 96 25.72 -14.11 -14.07
CA ASN A 96 27.03 -14.75 -13.89
C ASN A 96 27.57 -14.67 -12.45
N MET A 97 26.86 -14.07 -11.49
CA MET A 97 27.06 -14.42 -10.07
C MET A 97 26.43 -15.78 -9.82
N ALA A 98 27.23 -16.82 -10.05
CA ALA A 98 26.89 -18.23 -9.96
C ALA A 98 26.57 -18.67 -8.53
N GLU A 99 25.39 -18.30 -8.05
CA GLU A 99 24.69 -18.98 -6.96
C GLU A 99 23.55 -19.80 -7.59
N PRO A 100 23.23 -21.01 -7.08
CA PRO A 100 22.34 -21.96 -7.74
C PRO A 100 21.03 -21.31 -8.20
N GLU A 101 20.52 -21.71 -9.37
CA GLU A 101 19.28 -21.20 -10.01
C GLU A 101 18.04 -21.16 -9.09
N TYR A 102 18.08 -21.87 -7.96
CA TYR A 102 17.06 -21.90 -6.93
C TYR A 102 17.00 -20.63 -6.06
N PHE A 103 18.13 -19.93 -5.86
CA PHE A 103 18.22 -18.71 -5.02
C PHE A 103 18.00 -17.41 -5.81
N GLN A 104 18.04 -17.49 -7.14
CA GLN A 104 18.02 -16.31 -8.02
C GLN A 104 16.63 -15.70 -8.22
N LYS A 105 15.57 -16.30 -7.68
CA LYS A 105 14.19 -15.92 -7.99
C LYS A 105 13.46 -15.39 -6.76
N VAL A 106 12.86 -14.22 -6.99
CA VAL A 106 11.77 -13.58 -6.26
C VAL A 106 12.19 -12.80 -5.00
N SER A 107 12.00 -11.49 -5.07
CA SER A 107 11.91 -10.63 -3.89
C SER A 107 10.98 -11.25 -2.84
N VAL A 108 11.15 -10.90 -1.56
CA VAL A 108 10.24 -11.39 -0.50
C VAL A 108 8.79 -10.97 -0.77
N VAL A 109 8.60 -9.79 -1.36
CA VAL A 109 7.31 -9.27 -1.80
C VAL A 109 7.36 -9.02 -3.30
N ASP A 110 6.49 -9.70 -4.06
CA ASP A 110 6.36 -9.46 -5.49
C ASP A 110 5.51 -8.21 -5.77
N VAL A 111 6.19 -7.10 -6.07
CA VAL A 111 5.57 -5.79 -6.35
C VAL A 111 5.29 -5.56 -7.84
N ARG A 112 5.73 -6.45 -8.73
CA ARG A 112 5.57 -6.27 -10.19
C ARG A 112 4.09 -6.17 -10.61
N PRO A 113 3.16 -7.00 -10.09
CA PRO A 113 1.75 -6.84 -10.41
C PRO A 113 1.18 -5.49 -9.98
N ILE A 114 1.60 -4.96 -8.82
CA ILE A 114 1.19 -3.64 -8.32
C ILE A 114 1.67 -2.56 -9.29
N MET A 115 2.95 -2.62 -9.71
CA MET A 115 3.51 -1.68 -10.69
C MET A 115 2.75 -1.70 -12.01
N ASN A 116 2.46 -2.90 -12.54
CA ASN A 116 1.68 -3.07 -13.76
C ASN A 116 0.27 -2.48 -13.61
N ALA A 117 -0.37 -2.70 -12.45
CA ALA A 117 -1.70 -2.19 -12.21
C ALA A 117 -1.74 -0.66 -12.04
N LEU A 118 -0.73 -0.06 -11.40
CA LEU A 118 -0.58 1.40 -11.33
C LEU A 118 -0.38 1.99 -12.73
N TRP A 119 0.45 1.34 -13.56
CA TRP A 119 0.70 1.75 -14.93
C TRP A 119 -0.57 1.72 -15.77
N LEU A 120 -1.29 0.58 -15.80
CA LEU A 120 -2.53 0.43 -16.56
C LEU A 120 -3.64 1.34 -16.01
N GLY A 121 -3.72 1.44 -14.69
CA GLY A 121 -4.67 2.29 -13.98
C GLY A 121 -4.48 3.77 -14.24
N THR A 122 -3.29 4.20 -14.67
CA THR A 122 -3.02 5.60 -15.01
C THR A 122 -3.91 6.08 -16.15
N LYS A 123 -4.10 5.27 -17.20
CA LYS A 123 -4.98 5.62 -18.32
C LYS A 123 -6.42 5.83 -17.82
N LYS A 124 -6.95 4.85 -17.06
CA LYS A 124 -8.29 4.91 -16.47
C LYS A 124 -8.46 6.10 -15.52
N LEU A 125 -7.50 6.33 -14.62
CA LEU A 125 -7.58 7.39 -13.61
C LEU A 125 -7.52 8.79 -14.23
N ALA A 126 -6.74 8.97 -15.30
CA ALA A 126 -6.62 10.25 -16.00
C ALA A 126 -7.93 10.67 -16.71
N GLU A 127 -8.78 9.71 -17.07
CA GLU A 127 -10.08 9.95 -17.70
C GLU A 127 -11.18 10.33 -16.69
N LEU A 128 -10.93 10.12 -15.38
CA LEU A 128 -11.92 10.37 -14.33
C LEU A 128 -11.82 11.81 -13.79
N ALA A 129 -12.95 12.51 -13.80
CA ALA A 129 -13.10 13.81 -13.15
C ALA A 129 -13.35 13.64 -11.64
N ILE A 130 -12.28 13.47 -10.87
CA ILE A 130 -12.35 13.32 -9.40
C ILE A 130 -12.04 14.67 -8.74
N ALA A 131 -12.88 15.07 -7.78
CA ALA A 131 -12.71 16.31 -7.03
C ALA A 131 -11.34 16.37 -6.32
N VAL A 132 -10.79 17.58 -6.18
CA VAL A 132 -9.48 17.80 -5.55
C VAL A 132 -9.46 17.44 -4.05
N ASP A 133 -10.63 17.54 -3.42
CA ASP A 133 -10.90 17.24 -2.01
C ASP A 133 -11.72 15.94 -1.83
N ALA A 134 -11.85 15.13 -2.89
CA ALA A 134 -12.50 13.81 -2.81
C ALA A 134 -11.92 12.98 -1.66
N PRO A 135 -12.73 12.21 -0.90
CA PRO A 135 -12.24 11.41 0.21
C PRO A 135 -11.16 10.40 -0.22
N PRO A 136 -10.14 10.15 0.62
CA PRO A 136 -9.01 9.32 0.24
C PRO A 136 -9.29 7.83 0.40
N VAL A 137 -8.69 7.05 -0.50
CA VAL A 137 -8.61 5.59 -0.44
C VAL A 137 -7.12 5.23 -0.40
N PHE A 138 -6.59 4.99 0.80
CA PHE A 138 -5.19 4.65 1.01
C PHE A 138 -4.93 3.20 0.61
N LEU A 139 -3.98 2.98 -0.30
CA LEU A 139 -3.70 1.65 -0.87
C LEU A 139 -2.43 1.06 -0.25
N LEU A 140 -2.57 -0.09 0.42
CA LEU A 140 -1.46 -0.87 0.95
C LEU A 140 -1.50 -2.27 0.36
N ASP A 141 -0.32 -2.90 0.29
CA ASP A 141 -0.20 -4.33 0.00
C ASP A 141 -0.29 -5.11 1.31
N ALA A 142 -1.26 -6.02 1.41
CA ALA A 142 -1.39 -6.94 2.53
C ALA A 142 -0.16 -7.88 2.64
N ASN A 143 0.53 -8.15 1.55
CA ASN A 143 1.72 -9.01 1.53
C ASN A 143 2.99 -8.27 1.90
N ARG A 144 2.95 -6.96 2.19
CA ARG A 144 4.12 -6.10 2.41
C ARG A 144 5.09 -6.61 3.48
N ARG A 145 4.62 -7.37 4.47
CA ARG A 145 5.46 -7.96 5.53
C ARG A 145 6.03 -9.34 5.17
N GLY A 146 5.88 -9.75 3.91
CA GLY A 146 6.39 -11.01 3.35
C GLY A 146 5.43 -12.19 3.42
N GLY A 147 4.14 -11.98 3.74
CA GLY A 147 3.12 -13.04 3.67
C GLY A 147 3.37 -14.29 4.53
N GLY A 148 4.29 -14.24 5.50
CA GLY A 148 4.72 -15.42 6.27
C GLY A 148 5.80 -16.27 5.58
N GLU A 149 6.39 -15.79 4.49
CA GLU A 149 7.46 -16.48 3.79
C GLU A 149 8.78 -16.48 4.57
N ASN A 150 9.51 -17.58 4.45
CA ASN A 150 10.82 -17.74 5.08
C ASN A 150 11.89 -16.88 4.40
N LEU A 151 12.79 -16.34 5.23
CA LEU A 151 13.94 -15.55 4.80
C LEU A 151 15.15 -16.48 4.64
N PHE A 152 15.76 -16.48 3.47
CA PHE A 152 16.97 -17.25 3.19
C PHE A 152 18.03 -16.36 2.52
N PRO A 153 19.33 -16.65 2.72
CA PRO A 153 20.41 -15.93 2.04
C PRO A 153 20.25 -15.89 0.52
N GLY A 154 20.67 -14.78 -0.10
CA GLY A 154 20.56 -14.56 -1.55
C GLY A 154 19.21 -13.97 -2.00
N ARG A 155 18.17 -14.04 -1.17
CA ARG A 155 16.87 -13.41 -1.47
C ARG A 155 16.92 -11.89 -1.30
N TYR A 156 16.15 -11.16 -2.11
CA TYR A 156 15.98 -9.71 -1.97
C TYR A 156 14.86 -9.40 -0.98
N ASP A 157 15.21 -8.92 0.21
CA ASP A 157 14.25 -8.52 1.24
C ASP A 157 13.77 -7.09 0.99
N ASN A 158 12.60 -6.99 0.36
CA ASN A 158 11.87 -5.75 0.16
C ASN A 158 10.59 -5.68 1.00
N ARG A 159 10.52 -6.43 2.10
CA ARG A 159 9.42 -6.25 3.04
C ARG A 159 9.37 -4.79 3.46
N SER A 160 8.17 -4.28 3.63
CA SER A 160 7.95 -2.92 4.09
C SER A 160 6.98 -2.91 5.26
N VAL A 161 6.99 -1.79 5.97
CA VAL A 161 6.10 -1.54 7.09
C VAL A 161 5.41 -0.20 6.90
N SER A 162 4.19 -0.13 7.40
CA SER A 162 3.47 1.13 7.51
C SER A 162 3.78 1.81 8.86
N PHE A 163 4.05 3.11 8.82
CA PHE A 163 4.15 3.94 10.01
C PHE A 163 2.96 4.89 10.13
N THR A 164 2.77 5.40 11.35
CA THR A 164 1.76 6.41 11.64
C THR A 164 1.98 7.72 10.89
N THR A 165 3.20 7.98 10.38
CA THR A 165 3.53 9.16 9.57
C THR A 165 3.30 8.96 8.07
N ASP A 166 3.00 7.74 7.64
CA ASP A 166 2.63 7.47 6.24
C ASP A 166 1.17 7.86 5.95
N PHE A 167 0.44 8.27 6.98
CA PHE A 167 -0.95 8.68 6.93
C PHE A 167 -1.15 10.09 7.51
N PRO A 168 -2.24 10.79 7.13
CA PRO A 168 -2.66 11.99 7.86
C PRO A 168 -3.02 11.66 9.31
N SER A 169 -2.91 12.65 10.20
CA SER A 169 -3.35 12.49 11.58
C SER A 169 -4.89 12.45 11.68
N ALA A 170 -5.43 11.93 12.78
CA ALA A 170 -6.88 12.01 13.02
C ALA A 170 -7.40 13.45 13.09
N ILE A 171 -6.59 14.38 13.61
CA ILE A 171 -6.96 15.80 13.60
C ILE A 171 -7.09 16.28 12.15
N PHE A 172 -6.10 15.97 11.31
CA PHE A 172 -6.12 16.35 9.89
C PHE A 172 -7.34 15.79 9.17
N LEU A 173 -7.66 14.50 9.36
CA LEU A 173 -8.85 13.88 8.76
C LEU A 173 -10.15 14.58 9.21
N LYS A 174 -10.31 14.83 10.52
CA LYS A 174 -11.51 15.50 11.06
C LYS A 174 -11.66 16.93 10.55
N THR A 175 -10.57 17.68 10.44
CA THR A 175 -10.60 19.04 9.89
C THR A 175 -11.09 19.06 8.44
N HIS A 176 -10.96 17.94 7.71
CA HIS A 176 -11.48 17.78 6.34
C HIS A 176 -12.81 17.01 6.29
N GLY A 177 -13.53 16.92 7.41
CA GLY A 177 -14.88 16.32 7.49
C GLY A 177 -14.88 14.79 7.59
N ILE A 178 -13.72 14.15 7.67
CA ILE A 178 -13.62 12.69 7.76
C ILE A 178 -13.61 12.29 9.23
N SER A 179 -14.72 11.70 9.69
CA SER A 179 -14.88 11.15 11.05
C SER A 179 -14.96 9.62 11.09
N ARG A 180 -15.03 8.98 9.92
CA ARG A 180 -15.17 7.54 9.75
C ARG A 180 -14.20 7.02 8.69
N VAL A 181 -13.62 5.85 8.97
CA VAL A 181 -12.74 5.11 8.06
C VAL A 181 -13.27 3.68 7.88
N ILE A 182 -13.27 3.19 6.65
CA ILE A 182 -13.49 1.77 6.36
C ILE A 182 -12.13 1.11 6.05
N LEU A 183 -11.71 0.19 6.91
CA LEU A 183 -10.64 -0.76 6.66
C LEU A 183 -11.18 -1.89 5.80
N VAL A 184 -10.61 -2.11 4.62
CA VAL A 184 -10.99 -3.17 3.70
C VAL A 184 -9.88 -4.22 3.68
N GLN A 185 -10.25 -5.46 3.97
CA GLN A 185 -9.35 -6.63 3.98
C GLN A 185 -10.07 -7.81 3.31
N ARG A 186 -9.35 -8.84 2.88
CA ARG A 186 -10.03 -10.07 2.41
C ARG A 186 -10.63 -10.87 3.56
N PHE A 187 -9.76 -11.37 4.46
CA PHE A 187 -10.14 -12.37 5.46
C PHE A 187 -9.92 -11.92 6.91
N HIS A 188 -9.04 -10.97 7.17
CA HIS A 188 -8.61 -10.68 8.54
C HIS A 188 -9.64 -9.86 9.32
N ALA A 189 -9.81 -10.18 10.60
CA ALA A 189 -10.67 -9.44 11.54
C ALA A 189 -9.95 -8.23 12.18
N GLN A 190 -8.63 -8.13 12.00
CA GLN A 190 -7.77 -7.07 12.50
C GLN A 190 -6.71 -6.72 11.45
N PRO A 191 -6.26 -5.45 11.40
CA PRO A 191 -5.12 -5.06 10.58
C PRO A 191 -3.84 -5.74 11.06
N GLN A 192 -2.84 -5.81 10.18
CA GLN A 192 -1.49 -6.20 10.59
C GLN A 192 -0.93 -5.22 11.63
N PRO A 193 0.00 -5.66 12.53
CA PRO A 193 0.46 -4.85 13.65
C PRO A 193 1.01 -3.47 13.28
N ASP A 194 1.67 -3.34 12.13
CA ASP A 194 2.21 -2.07 11.64
C ASP A 194 1.10 -1.05 11.31
N LEU A 195 0.09 -1.49 10.56
CA LEU A 195 -1.09 -0.68 10.24
C LEU A 195 -1.95 -0.42 11.50
N ALA A 196 -2.02 -1.37 12.42
CA ALA A 196 -2.74 -1.22 13.68
C ALA A 196 -2.26 0.00 14.49
N HIS A 197 -0.98 0.37 14.42
CA HIS A 197 -0.49 1.59 15.08
C HIS A 197 -1.13 2.87 14.52
N ALA A 198 -1.31 2.97 13.21
CA ALA A 198 -1.96 4.13 12.58
C ALA A 198 -3.46 4.16 12.91
N LEU A 199 -4.14 3.04 12.69
CA LEU A 199 -5.59 2.93 12.89
C LEU A 199 -5.98 3.10 14.37
N ARG A 200 -5.18 2.57 15.30
CA ARG A 200 -5.43 2.78 16.73
C ARG A 200 -5.29 4.25 17.14
N ARG A 201 -4.29 4.97 16.61
CA ARG A 201 -4.16 6.42 16.83
C ARG A 201 -5.33 7.19 16.25
N TRP A 202 -5.88 6.74 15.13
CA TRP A 202 -7.10 7.34 14.60
C TRP A 202 -8.30 7.14 15.53
N GLN A 203 -8.52 5.94 16.06
CA GLN A 203 -9.57 5.69 17.04
C GLN A 203 -9.42 6.52 18.32
N GLU A 204 -8.20 6.60 18.86
CA GLU A 204 -7.91 7.44 20.03
C GLU A 204 -8.09 8.94 19.73
N GLY A 205 -7.91 9.33 18.46
CA GLY A 205 -8.23 10.66 17.95
C GLY A 205 -9.72 10.87 17.62
N GLY A 206 -10.60 9.90 17.87
CA GLY A 206 -12.05 10.00 17.67
C GLY A 206 -12.55 9.66 16.27
N ILE A 207 -11.77 8.94 15.46
CA ILE A 207 -12.22 8.40 14.16
C ILE A 207 -12.87 7.04 14.39
N ALA A 208 -14.11 6.85 13.93
CA ALA A 208 -14.75 5.54 13.91
C ALA A 208 -14.10 4.65 12.82
N ILE A 209 -13.79 3.39 13.15
CA ILE A 209 -13.23 2.44 12.18
C ILE A 209 -14.20 1.29 11.99
N GLN A 210 -14.54 1.06 10.72
CA GLN A 210 -15.32 -0.08 10.27
C GLN A 210 -14.43 -1.06 9.52
N LEU A 211 -14.75 -2.34 9.58
CA LEU A 211 -14.11 -3.40 8.81
C LEU A 211 -15.06 -3.88 7.73
N LYS A 212 -14.57 -3.93 6.49
CA LYS A 212 -15.18 -4.66 5.39
C LYS A 212 -14.29 -5.83 5.00
N GLN A 213 -14.77 -7.05 5.22
CA GLN A 213 -14.18 -8.26 4.68
C GLN A 213 -14.79 -8.54 3.30
N LEU A 214 -13.96 -8.53 2.25
CA LEU A 214 -14.43 -8.70 0.87
C LEU A 214 -15.00 -10.09 0.57
N GLU A 215 -14.61 -11.09 1.37
CA GLU A 215 -15.02 -12.48 1.22
C GLU A 215 -16.39 -12.76 1.84
N THR A 216 -16.93 -11.77 2.54
CA THR A 216 -18.24 -11.83 3.16
C THR A 216 -19.19 -10.89 2.42
N MET A 217 -20.47 -11.25 2.37
CA MET A 217 -21.52 -10.35 1.87
C MET A 217 -21.93 -9.29 2.90
N GLU A 218 -21.30 -9.29 4.09
CA GLU A 218 -21.65 -8.39 5.17
C GLU A 218 -21.27 -6.94 4.85
N LEU A 219 -22.09 -6.00 5.31
CA LEU A 219 -21.77 -4.57 5.26
C LEU A 219 -20.62 -4.23 6.23
N PRO A 220 -19.95 -3.08 6.07
CA PRO A 220 -18.87 -2.68 6.96
C PRO A 220 -19.35 -2.57 8.42
N GLN A 221 -18.65 -3.24 9.35
CA GLN A 221 -19.03 -3.28 10.78
C GLN A 221 -18.03 -2.52 11.63
N ASN A 222 -18.50 -1.84 12.68
CA ASN A 222 -17.61 -1.15 13.62
C ASN A 222 -16.67 -2.16 14.31
N ILE A 223 -15.38 -1.84 14.36
CA ILE A 223 -14.38 -2.65 15.07
C ILE A 223 -13.58 -1.80 16.04
N ILE A 224 -13.07 -2.43 17.09
CA ILE A 224 -12.04 -1.84 17.95
C ILE A 224 -10.70 -2.40 17.49
N ILE A 225 -9.78 -1.52 17.11
CA ILE A 225 -8.43 -1.90 16.73
C ILE A 225 -7.68 -2.30 17.99
N GLN A 226 -7.20 -3.54 17.99
CA GLN A 226 -6.38 -4.06 19.06
C GLN A 226 -5.08 -3.25 19.14
N LYS A 227 -4.66 -2.91 20.37
CA LYS A 227 -3.40 -2.19 20.59
C LYS A 227 -2.25 -3.14 20.24
N PRO A 228 -1.40 -2.82 19.25
CA PRO A 228 -0.21 -3.61 18.99
C PRO A 228 0.75 -3.55 20.19
N SER A 229 1.62 -4.55 20.32
CA SER A 229 2.67 -4.53 21.34
C SER A 229 3.53 -3.27 21.20
N TRP A 230 3.84 -2.65 22.33
CA TRP A 230 4.70 -1.45 22.42
C TRP A 230 4.15 -0.23 21.68
N PHE A 231 2.82 -0.17 21.51
CA PHE A 231 2.13 1.01 21.01
C PHE A 231 2.50 2.28 21.80
N GLY A 232 3.04 3.28 21.10
CA GLY A 232 3.52 4.54 21.70
C GLY A 232 5.02 4.55 22.02
N ALA A 233 5.71 3.42 21.98
CA ALA A 233 7.15 3.37 22.23
C ALA A 233 7.96 3.79 20.98
N VAL A 234 8.92 4.71 21.17
CA VAL A 234 9.90 5.12 20.13
C VAL A 234 10.71 3.92 19.62
N TRP A 235 10.87 2.89 20.45
CA TRP A 235 11.61 1.66 20.18
C TRP A 235 11.05 0.81 19.03
N TYR A 236 9.76 0.89 18.70
CA TYR A 236 9.19 0.16 17.55
C TYR A 236 9.85 0.57 16.23
N ARG A 237 10.10 1.88 16.03
CA ARG A 237 10.78 2.40 14.84
C ARG A 237 12.22 1.89 14.74
N VAL A 238 12.93 1.89 15.88
CA VAL A 238 14.32 1.44 15.97
C VAL A 238 14.43 -0.06 15.67
N MET A 239 13.57 -0.90 16.23
CA MET A 239 13.62 -2.35 15.99
C MET A 239 13.21 -2.74 14.57
N VAL A 240 12.20 -2.08 13.99
CA VAL A 240 11.81 -2.35 12.61
C VAL A 240 12.89 -1.89 11.62
N SER A 241 13.62 -0.80 11.91
CA SER A 241 14.78 -0.41 11.09
C SER A 241 15.98 -1.35 11.19
N LEU A 242 16.07 -2.18 12.24
CA LEU A 242 17.14 -3.18 12.39
C LEU A 242 16.87 -4.46 11.59
N GLY A 243 15.62 -4.71 11.20
CA GLY A 243 15.20 -5.92 10.48
C GLY A 243 14.80 -5.71 9.02
N VAL A 244 14.86 -4.47 8.52
CA VAL A 244 14.49 -4.12 7.15
C VAL A 244 15.53 -3.15 6.57
N GLN A 245 16.10 -3.48 5.41
CA GLN A 245 17.11 -2.64 4.77
C GLN A 245 16.44 -1.43 4.11
N ARG A 246 16.75 -0.23 4.59
CA ARG A 246 16.33 1.04 3.97
C ARG A 246 17.35 1.45 2.92
N ASN A 247 16.87 1.85 1.74
CA ASN A 247 17.70 2.42 0.70
C ASN A 247 17.66 3.96 0.74
N VAL A 248 18.62 4.60 0.09
CA VAL A 248 18.81 6.07 -0.02
C VAL A 248 17.58 6.78 -0.62
N LEU A 249 16.75 6.06 -1.39
CA LEU A 249 15.49 6.55 -1.97
C LEU A 249 14.29 6.55 -0.98
N GLY A 250 14.49 6.17 0.29
CA GLY A 250 13.46 6.18 1.33
C GLY A 250 12.51 4.96 1.36
N GLY A 251 12.62 4.06 0.39
CA GLY A 251 11.94 2.75 0.35
C GLY A 251 12.72 1.62 1.02
N TYR A 252 12.12 0.43 1.07
CA TYR A 252 12.70 -0.78 1.68
C TYR A 252 13.15 -1.81 0.64
N GLY A 253 14.39 -2.27 0.74
CA GLY A 253 14.96 -3.25 -0.18
C GLY A 253 16.46 -3.46 0.01
N GLY A 254 16.88 -4.73 0.06
CA GLY A 254 18.27 -5.14 -0.13
C GLY A 254 18.50 -6.64 0.06
N TYR A 255 19.73 -7.12 -0.15
CA TYR A 255 20.05 -8.56 -0.17
C TYR A 255 20.30 -9.12 1.22
N ILE A 256 19.75 -10.33 1.48
CA ILE A 256 20.03 -11.08 2.70
C ILE A 256 21.42 -11.71 2.60
N ALA A 257 22.32 -11.32 3.50
CA ALA A 257 23.70 -11.79 3.53
C ALA A 257 23.78 -13.30 3.84
N GLN A 258 24.75 -13.99 3.24
CA GLN A 258 25.17 -15.31 3.71
C GLN A 258 25.94 -15.15 5.03
N PRO A 259 25.68 -16.00 6.04
CA PRO A 259 26.52 -16.01 7.23
C PRO A 259 27.94 -16.43 6.83
N SER A 260 28.90 -15.54 7.07
CA SER A 260 30.32 -15.86 6.97
C SER A 260 30.65 -16.89 8.06
N GLY A 261 30.88 -18.14 7.67
CA GLY A 261 31.36 -19.17 8.60
C GLY A 261 32.72 -18.77 9.17
N GLY A 262 32.84 -18.83 10.49
CA GLY A 262 34.11 -18.84 11.21
C GLY A 262 34.48 -20.25 11.63
#